data_AF-A0A1N6RSS5-F1
#
_entry.id   AF-A0A1N6RSS5-F1
#
_cell.length_a   1.000
_cell.length_b   1.000
_cell.length_c   1.000
_cell.angle_alpha   90.00
_cell.angle_beta   90.00
_cell.angle_gamma   90.00
#
_symmetry.space_group_name_H-M   'P 1'
#
loop_
_entity.id
_entity.type
_entity.pdbx_description
1 polymer ?
#
loop_
_entity_poly.entity_id
_entity_poly.type
_entity_poly.pdbx_seq_one_letter_code
_entity_poly.pdbx_strand_id
1 'polypeptide(L)'
;MKNILIISCLITGNSIFAQTGNFGINTNTPTSKVDIVSTGNSSTKALRISDSGLLEKFTLLNNGNMGINSTSPDAQLGINTGTNTKSVLKINTVSTTNGRQNTGINYNLFSPLISDENGNLVKQFDLKTANSNSLTFDGSYTTSGATNKTLCSVNSGSILGFTVLTGFVQGQSGTGVVKYATVTWSRGSGFIISSNGHDFANNNSNSLTVQGSGTNTLTFDVQTGDDLIFEVTGGNLVYRQVDSSTGTGRSEGFNIFKSFRTR
;
A
#
# COMPACT_ATOMS: atom_id res chain seq x y z
N MET A 1 45.66 1.35 69.48
CA MET A 1 44.64 2.10 68.70
C MET A 1 45.37 3.03 67.74
N LYS A 2 44.90 3.14 66.49
CA LYS A 2 45.54 3.67 65.27
C LYS A 2 46.07 2.53 64.40
N ASN A 3 45.68 2.53 63.12
CA ASN A 3 46.00 1.56 62.05
C ASN A 3 44.94 0.50 61.72
N ILE A 4 43.64 0.82 61.83
CA ILE A 4 42.58 -0.01 61.23
C ILE A 4 41.59 0.78 60.35
N LEU A 5 41.86 2.05 60.05
CA LEU A 5 40.90 2.92 59.35
C LEU A 5 41.46 3.56 58.06
N ILE A 6 42.17 2.81 57.23
CA ILE A 6 42.56 3.28 55.88
C ILE A 6 42.15 2.30 54.76
N ILE A 7 41.72 1.07 55.08
CA ILE A 7 41.37 0.08 54.05
C ILE A 7 39.89 0.15 53.61
N SER A 8 38.98 0.71 54.41
CA SER A 8 37.56 0.80 54.04
C SER A 8 37.25 1.87 52.98
N CYS A 9 38.13 2.87 52.79
CA CYS A 9 37.92 3.95 51.82
C CYS A 9 38.54 3.65 50.44
N LEU A 10 39.52 2.73 50.34
CA LEU A 10 40.06 2.31 49.04
C LEU A 10 39.15 1.32 48.29
N ILE A 11 38.22 0.66 48.99
CA ILE A 11 37.30 -0.33 48.40
C ILE A 11 35.97 0.31 47.97
N THR A 12 35.67 1.52 48.42
CA THR A 12 34.40 2.23 48.08
C THR A 12 34.55 3.23 46.93
N GLY A 13 35.77 3.47 46.45
CA GLY A 13 36.05 4.49 45.43
C GLY A 13 36.13 4.01 43.97
N ASN A 14 36.12 2.70 43.70
CA ASN A 14 36.39 2.15 42.35
C ASN A 14 35.57 0.91 41.98
N SER A 15 34.28 0.82 42.32
CA SER A 15 33.38 -0.14 41.67
C SER A 15 32.83 0.39 40.35
N ILE A 16 33.69 1.02 39.54
CA ILE A 16 33.51 0.99 38.09
C ILE A 16 34.21 -0.29 37.67
N PHE A 17 33.48 -1.41 37.66
CA PHE A 17 33.96 -2.56 36.93
C PHE A 17 34.19 -2.07 35.49
N ALA A 18 35.45 -1.95 35.08
CA ALA A 18 35.79 -2.12 33.67
C ALA A 18 35.39 -3.57 33.37
N GLN A 19 34.13 -3.78 33.05
CA GLN A 19 33.62 -5.10 32.69
C GLN A 19 34.37 -5.46 31.41
N THR A 20 35.37 -6.33 31.53
CA THR A 20 36.03 -6.95 30.38
C THR A 20 35.06 -7.86 29.60
N GLY A 21 33.87 -8.11 30.18
CA GLY A 21 32.74 -8.82 29.59
C GLY A 21 31.58 -7.92 29.16
N ASN A 22 30.37 -8.45 29.25
CA ASN A 22 29.14 -7.78 28.85
C ASN A 22 28.54 -6.98 30.01
N PHE A 23 28.01 -5.77 29.73
CA PHE A 23 27.39 -4.89 30.72
C PHE A 23 25.90 -5.21 30.89
N GLY A 24 25.52 -5.75 32.06
CA GLY A 24 24.14 -6.03 32.42
C GLY A 24 23.51 -4.97 33.33
N ILE A 25 22.30 -4.51 32.99
CA ILE A 25 21.42 -3.79 33.91
C ILE A 25 20.27 -4.75 34.27
N ASN A 26 20.14 -5.04 35.57
CA ASN A 26 19.10 -5.94 36.12
C ASN A 26 19.16 -7.38 35.54
N THR A 27 20.36 -7.83 35.17
CA THR A 27 20.65 -9.23 34.82
C THR A 27 22.09 -9.58 35.18
N ASN A 28 22.31 -10.77 35.74
CA ASN A 28 23.64 -11.29 36.09
C ASN A 28 24.24 -12.15 34.97
N THR A 29 23.49 -12.41 33.90
CA THR A 29 23.91 -13.21 32.75
C THR A 29 23.60 -12.47 31.45
N PRO A 30 24.32 -11.38 31.14
CA PRO A 30 24.06 -10.56 29.96
C PRO A 30 24.33 -11.34 28.67
N THR A 31 23.35 -11.39 27.77
CA THR A 31 23.43 -12.10 26.49
C THR A 31 23.98 -11.25 25.34
N SER A 32 24.11 -9.94 25.56
CA SER A 32 24.65 -8.97 24.61
C SER A 32 25.63 -8.02 25.30
N LYS A 33 26.36 -7.19 24.54
CA LYS A 33 27.37 -6.28 25.11
C LYS A 33 26.79 -5.27 26.11
N VAL A 34 25.55 -4.87 25.89
CA VAL A 34 24.74 -4.08 26.83
C VAL A 34 23.37 -4.74 26.90
N ASP A 35 23.09 -5.42 28.00
CA ASP A 35 21.84 -6.14 28.22
C ASP A 35 21.02 -5.43 29.30
N ILE A 36 19.83 -4.94 28.92
CA ILE A 36 18.94 -4.20 29.81
C ILE A 36 17.66 -5.02 29.94
N VAL A 37 17.48 -5.62 31.12
CA VAL A 37 16.28 -6.40 31.42
C VAL A 37 15.37 -5.58 32.30
N SER A 38 14.17 -5.27 31.84
CA SER A 38 13.22 -4.54 32.69
C SER A 38 12.65 -5.41 33.80
N THR A 39 12.20 -4.79 34.89
CA THR A 39 11.62 -5.47 36.07
C THR A 39 10.18 -5.91 35.86
N GLY A 40 9.56 -5.64 34.71
CA GLY A 40 8.18 -6.01 34.41
C GLY A 40 7.87 -6.02 32.91
N ASN A 41 6.61 -6.33 32.57
CA ASN A 41 6.08 -6.45 31.20
C ASN A 41 4.88 -5.51 30.93
N SER A 42 4.64 -4.53 31.82
CA SER A 42 3.55 -3.56 31.74
C SER A 42 3.90 -2.34 30.87
N SER A 43 3.17 -1.23 30.99
CA SER A 43 3.46 0.02 30.28
C SER A 43 4.52 0.91 30.95
N THR A 44 5.26 0.41 31.94
CA THR A 44 6.42 1.11 32.52
C THR A 44 7.61 1.08 31.56
N LYS A 45 8.66 1.89 31.80
CA LYS A 45 9.73 2.16 30.82
C LYS A 45 10.93 1.22 31.01
N ALA A 46 11.35 0.56 29.94
CA ALA A 46 12.58 -0.24 29.86
C ALA A 46 13.80 0.64 29.56
N LEU A 47 13.63 1.63 28.68
CA LEU A 47 14.65 2.62 28.35
C LEU A 47 14.02 4.00 28.13
N ARG A 48 14.69 5.03 28.66
CA ARG A 48 14.30 6.44 28.49
C ARG A 48 15.54 7.26 28.14
N ILE A 49 15.46 8.04 27.07
CA ILE A 49 16.44 9.08 26.73
C ILE A 49 15.71 10.41 26.74
N SER A 50 16.22 11.36 27.52
CA SER A 50 15.63 12.70 27.67
C SER A 50 16.62 13.78 27.27
N ASP A 51 16.11 14.97 26.93
CA ASP A 51 16.95 16.16 26.81
C ASP A 51 17.37 16.71 28.20
N SER A 52 18.15 17.79 28.22
CA SER A 52 18.60 18.46 29.45
C SER A 52 17.44 19.05 30.28
N GLY A 53 16.27 19.24 29.68
CA GLY A 53 15.04 19.64 30.36
C GLY A 53 14.20 18.46 30.85
N LEU A 54 14.74 17.22 30.78
CA LEU A 54 14.08 15.97 31.15
C LEU A 54 12.87 15.62 30.27
N LEU A 55 12.72 16.23 29.09
CA LEU A 55 11.68 15.82 28.14
C LEU A 55 12.12 14.57 27.38
N GLU A 56 11.28 13.53 27.40
CA GLU A 56 11.57 12.25 26.77
C GLU A 56 11.62 12.39 25.24
N LYS A 57 12.78 12.08 24.65
CA LYS A 57 12.99 12.06 23.19
C LYS A 57 12.93 10.66 22.62
N PHE A 58 13.28 9.65 23.42
CA PHE A 58 13.13 8.24 23.09
C PHE A 58 12.61 7.49 24.32
N THR A 59 11.61 6.65 24.10
CA THR A 59 11.01 5.78 25.11
C THR A 59 10.92 4.37 24.55
N LEU A 60 11.34 3.37 25.33
CA LEU A 60 10.95 1.98 25.11
C LEU A 60 10.18 1.54 26.35
N LEU A 61 8.92 1.14 26.16
CA LEU A 61 8.09 0.57 27.21
C LEU A 61 8.42 -0.92 27.40
N ASN A 62 8.13 -1.45 28.57
CA ASN A 62 8.34 -2.85 28.95
C ASN A 62 7.51 -3.83 28.13
N ASN A 63 6.36 -3.37 27.61
CA ASN A 63 5.53 -4.11 26.67
C ASN A 63 6.08 -4.10 25.23
N GLY A 64 7.23 -3.47 24.99
CA GLY A 64 7.90 -3.43 23.68
C GLY A 64 7.53 -2.23 22.81
N ASN A 65 6.58 -1.39 23.21
CA ASN A 65 6.22 -0.21 22.43
C ASN A 65 7.33 0.85 22.51
N MET A 66 7.76 1.35 21.35
CA MET A 66 8.79 2.36 21.21
C MET A 66 8.16 3.72 20.85
N GLY A 67 8.62 4.79 21.50
CA GLY A 67 8.17 6.15 21.28
C GLY A 67 9.34 7.06 20.92
N ILE A 68 9.24 7.81 19.82
CA ILE A 68 10.12 8.94 19.53
C ILE A 68 9.34 10.22 19.83
N ASN A 69 9.84 11.00 20.78
CA ASN A 69 9.17 12.19 21.32
C ASN A 69 7.73 11.90 21.80
N SER A 70 7.52 10.67 22.28
CA SER A 70 6.28 10.20 22.91
C SER A 70 6.63 9.43 24.18
N THR A 71 5.91 9.71 25.26
CA THR A 71 6.08 9.03 26.56
C THR A 71 5.21 7.79 26.69
N SER A 72 4.20 7.68 25.84
CA SER A 72 3.13 6.69 25.91
C SER A 72 2.72 6.25 24.50
N PRO A 73 3.61 5.58 23.76
CA PRO A 73 3.28 5.03 22.45
C PRO A 73 2.17 3.98 22.55
N ASP A 74 1.09 4.21 21.82
CA ASP A 74 -0.07 3.32 21.66
C ASP A 74 0.12 2.33 20.50
N ALA A 75 0.98 2.65 19.54
CA ALA A 75 1.51 1.73 18.55
C ALA A 75 2.86 1.11 18.97
N GLN A 76 3.26 0.02 18.31
CA GLN A 76 4.55 -0.63 18.55
C GLN A 76 5.75 0.32 18.27
N LEU A 77 5.60 1.24 17.33
CA LEU A 77 6.49 2.38 17.13
C LEU A 77 5.65 3.66 16.91
N GLY A 78 5.56 4.51 17.92
CA GLY A 78 4.95 5.83 17.84
C GLY A 78 5.99 6.92 17.62
N ILE A 79 5.83 7.77 16.60
CA ILE A 79 6.71 8.91 16.34
C ILE A 79 5.89 10.18 16.36
N ASN A 80 6.17 11.08 17.31
CA ASN A 80 5.50 12.37 17.41
C ASN A 80 6.46 13.49 17.01
N THR A 81 6.06 14.34 16.08
CA THR A 81 6.91 15.44 15.58
C THR A 81 7.04 16.60 16.57
N GLY A 82 6.18 16.66 17.59
CA GLY A 82 6.08 17.72 18.58
C GLY A 82 5.50 19.01 18.00
N THR A 83 6.04 19.45 16.86
CA THR A 83 5.58 20.58 16.06
C THR A 83 5.25 20.12 14.64
N ASN A 84 4.22 20.70 14.01
CA ASN A 84 3.77 20.36 12.64
C ASN A 84 4.76 20.76 11.52
N THR A 85 5.98 21.15 11.87
CA THR A 85 7.03 21.58 10.95
C THR A 85 7.99 20.46 10.55
N LYS A 86 7.89 19.27 11.17
CA LYS A 86 8.75 18.11 10.88
C LYS A 86 7.94 17.03 10.16
N SER A 87 8.55 16.37 9.18
CA SER A 87 8.03 15.10 8.67
C SER A 87 8.13 14.04 9.77
N VAL A 88 7.07 13.27 10.00
CA VAL A 88 7.03 12.17 10.99
C VAL A 88 8.09 11.12 10.67
N LEU A 89 8.21 10.74 9.40
CA LEU A 89 9.23 9.79 8.93
C LEU A 89 9.75 10.26 7.57
N LYS A 90 11.07 10.37 7.44
CA LYS A 90 11.76 10.62 6.17
C LYS A 90 12.72 9.49 5.90
N ILE A 91 12.49 8.75 4.82
CA ILE A 91 13.41 7.71 4.34
C ILE A 91 14.25 8.33 3.23
N ASN A 92 15.54 8.57 3.50
CA ASN A 92 16.47 9.10 2.50
C ASN A 92 17.07 7.95 1.68
N THR A 93 17.46 8.25 0.43
CA THR A 93 18.17 7.29 -0.43
C THR A 93 17.38 6.01 -0.67
N VAL A 94 16.05 6.13 -0.81
CA VAL A 94 15.21 5.03 -1.29
C VAL A 94 15.69 4.65 -2.68
N SER A 95 16.01 3.38 -2.87
CA SER A 95 16.52 2.89 -4.15
C SER A 95 15.52 3.19 -5.25
N THR A 96 15.96 3.87 -6.30
CA THR A 96 15.15 4.13 -7.52
C THR A 96 15.10 2.91 -8.44
N THR A 97 15.87 1.87 -8.11
CA THR A 97 15.86 0.58 -8.80
C THR A 97 15.53 -0.52 -7.79
N ASN A 98 14.76 -1.52 -8.21
CA ASN A 98 14.36 -2.66 -7.37
C ASN A 98 15.53 -3.59 -6.96
N GLY A 99 16.78 -3.12 -7.03
CA GLY A 99 18.01 -3.92 -6.95
C GLY A 99 18.43 -4.40 -5.55
N ARG A 100 17.61 -4.18 -4.52
CA ARG A 100 17.75 -4.87 -3.22
C ARG A 100 16.54 -5.77 -3.01
N GLN A 101 16.45 -6.83 -3.81
CA GLN A 101 15.40 -7.82 -3.70
C GLN A 101 15.61 -8.64 -2.42
N ASN A 102 14.68 -8.51 -1.47
CA ASN A 102 14.46 -9.54 -0.48
C ASN A 102 13.48 -10.54 -1.10
N THR A 103 13.82 -11.83 -1.15
CA THR A 103 13.10 -12.88 -1.88
C THR A 103 11.64 -13.07 -1.43
N GLY A 104 11.20 -12.39 -0.37
CA GLY A 104 9.81 -12.40 0.14
C GLY A 104 9.02 -11.10 -0.07
N ILE A 105 9.55 -10.07 -0.72
CA ILE A 105 8.84 -8.78 -0.92
C ILE A 105 8.55 -8.56 -2.41
N ASN A 106 7.27 -8.49 -2.76
CA ASN A 106 6.82 -8.18 -4.12
C ASN A 106 6.88 -6.66 -4.37
N TYR A 107 7.85 -6.23 -5.18
CA TYR A 107 8.10 -4.82 -5.52
C TYR A 107 7.34 -4.33 -6.78
N ASN A 108 6.47 -5.15 -7.37
CA ASN A 108 5.68 -4.79 -8.56
C ASN A 108 4.36 -4.08 -8.24
N LEU A 109 4.21 -3.53 -7.03
CA LEU A 109 3.01 -2.81 -6.61
C LEU A 109 3.39 -1.37 -6.30
N PHE A 110 3.15 -0.46 -7.26
CA PHE A 110 3.04 0.97 -6.97
C PHE A 110 1.81 1.20 -6.08
N SER A 111 1.96 0.93 -4.80
CA SER A 111 0.95 1.20 -3.78
C SER A 111 1.49 2.29 -2.89
N PRO A 112 1.00 3.53 -3.01
CA PRO A 112 1.44 4.58 -2.10
C PRO A 112 1.17 4.15 -0.65
N LEU A 113 1.98 4.62 0.30
CA LEU A 113 1.66 4.47 1.71
C LEU A 113 0.68 5.60 2.05
N ILE A 114 -0.53 5.30 2.53
CA ILE A 114 -1.47 6.33 2.99
C ILE A 114 -1.55 6.31 4.52
N SER A 115 -1.74 7.49 5.10
CA SER A 115 -2.11 7.62 6.50
C SER A 115 -3.63 7.58 6.61
N ASP A 116 -4.18 6.80 7.53
CA ASP A 116 -5.58 6.97 7.92
C ASP A 116 -5.77 8.26 8.76
N GLU A 117 -7.01 8.54 9.16
CA GLU A 117 -7.38 9.68 10.00
C GLU A 117 -6.77 9.67 11.41
N ASN A 118 -6.25 8.51 11.84
CA ASN A 118 -5.59 8.30 13.13
C ASN A 118 -4.05 8.29 13.01
N GLY A 119 -3.49 8.50 11.82
CA GLY A 119 -2.03 8.50 11.61
C GLY A 119 -1.42 7.15 11.26
N ASN A 120 -2.22 6.08 11.10
CA ASN A 120 -1.70 4.75 10.79
C ASN A 120 -1.27 4.66 9.33
N LEU A 121 -0.04 4.19 9.10
CA LEU A 121 0.50 3.95 7.76
C LEU A 121 -0.04 2.62 7.23
N VAL A 122 -1.01 2.69 6.31
CA VAL A 122 -1.55 1.52 5.60
C VAL A 122 -1.04 1.50 4.17
N LYS A 123 -0.89 0.30 3.60
CA LYS A 123 -0.65 0.16 2.17
C LYS A 123 -1.87 0.75 1.45
N GLN A 124 -1.68 1.64 0.47
CA GLN A 124 -2.71 1.95 -0.53
C GLN A 124 -2.79 0.78 -1.52
N PHE A 125 -3.22 -0.34 -0.98
CA PHE A 125 -3.70 -1.50 -1.70
C PHE A 125 -4.56 -2.25 -0.71
N ASP A 126 -5.77 -1.74 -0.50
CA ASP A 126 -6.83 -2.65 -0.10
C ASP A 126 -7.27 -3.35 -1.38
N LEU A 127 -6.49 -4.38 -1.77
CA LEU A 127 -6.99 -5.46 -2.62
C LEU A 127 -8.29 -5.89 -1.97
N LYS A 128 -9.42 -5.49 -2.52
CA LYS A 128 -10.63 -6.08 -2.01
C LYS A 128 -10.54 -7.57 -2.28
N THR A 129 -10.59 -8.31 -1.19
CA THR A 129 -11.08 -9.68 -1.17
C THR A 129 -12.36 -9.70 -2.00
N ALA A 130 -12.32 -10.39 -3.15
CA ALA A 130 -13.36 -10.47 -4.19
C ALA A 130 -14.80 -10.30 -3.65
N ASN A 131 -15.30 -9.07 -3.62
CA ASN A 131 -16.65 -8.81 -3.12
C ASN A 131 -17.28 -7.68 -3.93
N SER A 132 -18.36 -8.00 -4.62
CA SER A 132 -19.09 -7.10 -5.52
C SER A 132 -19.58 -5.81 -4.85
N ASN A 133 -19.72 -5.77 -3.53
CA ASN A 133 -20.24 -4.61 -2.80
C ASN A 133 -19.20 -3.53 -2.51
N SER A 134 -18.10 -3.45 -3.27
CA SER A 134 -17.01 -2.53 -2.96
C SER A 134 -17.33 -1.10 -3.36
N LEU A 135 -16.83 -0.15 -2.57
CA LEU A 135 -16.80 1.24 -2.99
C LEU A 135 -15.61 1.54 -3.90
N THR A 136 -14.59 0.68 -3.92
CA THR A 136 -13.43 0.74 -4.81
C THR A 136 -13.17 -0.64 -5.42
N PHE A 137 -12.82 -0.69 -6.70
CA PHE A 137 -12.57 -1.91 -7.47
C PHE A 137 -11.31 -1.75 -8.33
N ASP A 138 -10.26 -1.20 -7.74
CA ASP A 138 -8.93 -1.14 -8.35
C ASP A 138 -8.30 -2.53 -8.34
N GLY A 139 -7.61 -2.89 -9.42
CA GLY A 139 -6.95 -4.18 -9.50
C GLY A 139 -6.62 -4.62 -10.92
N SER A 140 -5.93 -5.76 -10.99
CA SER A 140 -5.71 -6.49 -12.24
C SER A 140 -6.82 -7.50 -12.43
N TYR A 141 -7.41 -7.49 -13.61
CA TYR A 141 -8.52 -8.34 -14.01
C TYR A 141 -8.13 -9.11 -15.26
N THR A 142 -8.67 -10.31 -15.41
CA THR A 142 -8.53 -11.09 -16.64
C THR A 142 -9.91 -11.35 -17.20
N THR A 143 -10.09 -11.11 -18.49
CA THR A 143 -11.28 -11.56 -19.22
C THR A 143 -11.26 -13.09 -19.30
N SER A 144 -12.42 -13.73 -19.38
CA SER A 144 -12.50 -15.19 -19.50
C SER A 144 -13.61 -15.52 -20.48
N GLY A 145 -13.29 -15.32 -21.75
CA GLY A 145 -14.23 -15.52 -22.85
C GLY A 145 -15.28 -14.40 -22.96
N ALA A 146 -16.27 -14.65 -23.82
CA ALA A 146 -17.35 -13.71 -24.14
C ALA A 146 -18.40 -13.53 -23.02
N THR A 147 -18.14 -14.08 -21.83
CA THR A 147 -19.08 -14.07 -20.71
C THR A 147 -18.85 -12.88 -19.78
N ASN A 148 -19.94 -12.33 -19.25
CA ASN A 148 -19.89 -11.23 -18.29
C ASN A 148 -19.23 -11.67 -16.98
N LYS A 149 -18.25 -10.87 -16.52
CA LYS A 149 -17.64 -10.97 -15.20
C LYS A 149 -17.93 -9.71 -14.41
N THR A 150 -18.31 -9.84 -13.14
CA THR A 150 -18.67 -8.70 -12.30
C THR A 150 -17.43 -8.00 -11.76
N LEU A 151 -17.33 -6.69 -11.97
CA LEU A 151 -16.39 -5.81 -11.25
C LEU A 151 -16.97 -5.42 -9.89
N CYS A 152 -18.20 -4.89 -9.91
CA CYS A 152 -18.90 -4.46 -8.72
C CYS A 152 -20.43 -4.45 -8.95
N SER A 153 -21.19 -4.50 -7.87
CA SER A 153 -22.63 -4.26 -7.90
C SER A 153 -22.91 -2.77 -8.13
N VAL A 154 -24.07 -2.44 -8.67
CA VAL A 154 -24.57 -1.08 -8.83
C VAL A 154 -26.04 -1.02 -8.47
N ASN A 155 -26.49 0.13 -7.98
CA ASN A 155 -27.89 0.40 -7.66
C ASN A 155 -28.39 1.65 -8.40
N SER A 156 -29.66 1.99 -8.19
CA SER A 156 -30.32 3.10 -8.90
C SER A 156 -29.69 4.47 -8.67
N GLY A 157 -28.94 4.66 -7.58
CA GLY A 157 -28.24 5.92 -7.24
C GLY A 157 -26.73 5.87 -7.46
N SER A 158 -26.18 4.76 -7.95
CA SER A 158 -24.74 4.61 -8.11
C SER A 158 -24.19 5.55 -9.18
N ILE A 159 -23.11 6.24 -8.82
CA ILE A 159 -22.16 6.88 -9.71
C ILE A 159 -20.85 6.10 -9.59
N LEU A 160 -20.28 5.72 -10.73
CA LEU A 160 -19.02 4.99 -10.82
C LEU A 160 -18.00 5.92 -11.46
N GLY A 161 -16.75 5.87 -11.03
CA GLY A 161 -15.63 6.38 -11.80
C GLY A 161 -14.49 5.38 -11.77
N PHE A 162 -13.72 5.27 -12.85
CA PHE A 162 -12.53 4.43 -12.90
C PHE A 162 -11.64 4.80 -14.09
N THR A 163 -10.37 4.42 -14.02
CA THR A 163 -9.42 4.47 -15.13
C THR A 163 -9.06 3.05 -15.54
N VAL A 164 -9.18 2.74 -16.83
CA VAL A 164 -8.79 1.44 -17.39
C VAL A 164 -7.48 1.56 -18.16
N LEU A 165 -6.61 0.56 -18.00
CA LEU A 165 -5.37 0.40 -18.75
C LEU A 165 -5.14 -1.08 -19.04
N THR A 166 -4.97 -1.46 -20.30
CA THR A 166 -4.69 -2.87 -20.64
C THR A 166 -3.25 -3.27 -20.33
N GLY A 167 -2.30 -2.32 -20.40
CA GLY A 167 -0.89 -2.53 -20.05
C GLY A 167 -0.10 -3.39 -21.04
N PHE A 168 -0.78 -4.01 -22.00
CA PHE A 168 -0.21 -4.72 -23.14
C PHE A 168 -1.13 -4.58 -24.38
N VAL A 169 -0.58 -4.98 -25.52
CA VAL A 169 -1.16 -4.97 -26.86
C VAL A 169 -2.38 -5.91 -26.91
N GLN A 170 -3.59 -5.35 -26.90
CA GLN A 170 -4.84 -6.11 -27.07
C GLN A 170 -5.33 -6.03 -28.52
N GLY A 171 -5.77 -7.15 -29.09
CA GLY A 171 -6.18 -7.27 -30.49
C GLY A 171 -5.45 -8.42 -31.20
N GLN A 172 -5.56 -8.50 -32.53
CA GLN A 172 -4.89 -9.57 -33.28
C GLN A 172 -3.36 -9.52 -33.09
N SER A 173 -2.74 -10.71 -32.96
CA SER A 173 -1.28 -10.86 -32.80
C SER A 173 -0.50 -10.01 -33.82
N GLY A 174 0.43 -9.19 -33.33
CA GLY A 174 1.25 -8.29 -34.14
C GLY A 174 0.62 -6.94 -34.50
N THR A 175 -0.64 -6.68 -34.11
CA THR A 175 -1.38 -5.45 -34.45
C THR A 175 -2.17 -4.81 -33.30
N GLY A 176 -2.15 -5.36 -32.08
CA GLY A 176 -2.99 -4.80 -31.01
C GLY A 176 -2.57 -3.41 -30.51
N VAL A 177 -3.39 -2.85 -29.62
CA VAL A 177 -3.22 -1.51 -29.04
C VAL A 177 -3.22 -1.57 -27.53
N VAL A 178 -2.42 -0.70 -26.90
CA VAL A 178 -2.58 -0.41 -25.47
C VAL A 178 -3.76 0.54 -25.34
N LYS A 179 -4.77 0.20 -24.52
CA LYS A 179 -5.99 1.00 -24.35
C LYS A 179 -5.91 1.76 -23.03
N TYR A 180 -6.20 3.06 -23.06
CA TYR A 180 -6.34 3.89 -21.87
C TYR A 180 -7.65 4.68 -21.93
N ALA A 181 -8.39 4.72 -20.81
CA ALA A 181 -9.46 5.70 -20.65
C ALA A 181 -9.78 5.99 -19.17
N THR A 182 -10.27 7.20 -18.93
CA THR A 182 -10.94 7.57 -17.68
C THR A 182 -12.44 7.65 -17.95
N VAL A 183 -13.20 6.88 -17.17
CA VAL A 183 -14.60 6.58 -17.40
C VAL A 183 -15.39 6.94 -16.14
N THR A 184 -16.53 7.59 -16.33
CA THR A 184 -17.57 7.77 -15.30
C THR A 184 -18.85 7.09 -15.78
N TRP A 185 -19.68 6.59 -14.89
CA TRP A 185 -21.02 6.11 -15.21
C TRP A 185 -22.04 6.62 -14.20
N SER A 186 -23.23 6.93 -14.68
CA SER A 186 -24.42 7.10 -13.84
C SER A 186 -25.64 6.55 -14.55
N ARG A 187 -26.67 6.14 -13.80
CA ARG A 187 -27.92 5.64 -14.39
C ARG A 187 -28.58 6.62 -15.36
N GLY A 188 -28.46 7.93 -15.10
CA GLY A 188 -29.08 8.98 -15.92
C GLY A 188 -28.29 9.36 -17.17
N SER A 189 -26.96 9.20 -17.15
CA SER A 189 -26.09 9.64 -18.26
C SER A 189 -25.41 8.49 -19.01
N GLY A 190 -25.52 7.26 -18.53
CA GLY A 190 -24.71 6.15 -19.02
C GLY A 190 -23.22 6.38 -18.76
N PHE A 191 -22.38 5.74 -19.57
CA PHE A 191 -20.94 5.93 -19.55
C PHE A 191 -20.55 7.29 -20.16
N ILE A 192 -19.59 7.97 -19.54
CA ILE A 192 -18.97 9.19 -20.03
C ILE A 192 -17.46 8.99 -19.98
N ILE A 193 -16.78 9.29 -21.08
CA ILE A 193 -15.32 9.20 -21.18
C ILE A 193 -14.76 10.62 -21.07
N SER A 194 -13.96 10.88 -20.04
CA SER A 194 -13.33 12.20 -19.86
C SER A 194 -12.00 12.32 -20.61
N SER A 195 -11.32 11.20 -20.83
CA SER A 195 -10.08 11.11 -21.58
C SER A 195 -9.87 9.68 -22.07
N ASN A 196 -9.37 9.53 -23.29
CA ASN A 196 -8.92 8.23 -23.82
C ASN A 196 -7.61 8.41 -24.61
N GLY A 197 -6.92 7.30 -24.83
CA GLY A 197 -5.71 7.25 -25.63
C GLY A 197 -5.36 5.81 -25.99
N HIS A 198 -4.49 5.67 -26.99
CA HIS A 198 -3.92 4.39 -27.36
C HIS A 198 -2.45 4.54 -27.75
N ASP A 199 -1.70 3.46 -27.59
CA ASP A 199 -0.32 3.35 -28.05
C ASP A 199 -0.17 2.14 -28.98
N PHE A 200 0.56 2.31 -30.08
CA PHE A 200 0.86 1.28 -31.08
C PHE A 200 2.22 0.70 -30.75
N ALA A 201 2.27 -0.38 -29.98
CA ALA A 201 3.55 -0.95 -29.55
C ALA A 201 4.47 -1.40 -30.71
N ASN A 202 3.98 -1.55 -31.95
CA ASN A 202 4.71 -2.15 -33.08
C ASN A 202 4.49 -1.49 -34.46
N ASN A 203 4.14 -0.19 -34.56
CA ASN A 203 3.93 0.53 -35.84
C ASN A 203 2.86 -0.03 -36.81
N ASN A 204 2.21 -1.16 -36.51
CA ASN A 204 1.05 -1.63 -37.25
C ASN A 204 -0.21 -0.95 -36.70
N SER A 205 -0.87 -0.16 -37.54
CA SER A 205 -2.06 0.60 -37.17
C SER A 205 -3.27 -0.33 -37.03
N ASN A 206 -3.73 -0.56 -35.81
CA ASN A 206 -5.06 -1.10 -35.54
C ASN A 206 -5.87 0.01 -34.87
N SER A 207 -6.88 0.50 -35.57
CA SER A 207 -7.65 1.65 -35.11
C SER A 207 -8.42 1.27 -33.84
N LEU A 208 -8.24 2.05 -32.76
CA LEU A 208 -9.08 1.97 -31.57
C LEU A 208 -10.21 3.00 -31.69
N THR A 209 -11.46 2.52 -31.72
CA THR A 209 -12.63 3.38 -31.54
C THR A 209 -13.24 3.09 -30.18
N VAL A 210 -13.53 4.13 -29.40
CA VAL A 210 -14.26 3.96 -28.14
C VAL A 210 -15.70 4.41 -28.36
N GLN A 211 -16.64 3.48 -28.21
CA GLN A 211 -18.06 3.67 -28.48
C GLN A 211 -18.91 3.53 -27.22
N GLY A 212 -20.14 4.02 -27.27
CA GLY A 212 -21.13 3.80 -26.21
C GLY A 212 -21.18 4.83 -25.10
N SER A 213 -20.52 5.99 -25.27
CA SER A 213 -20.77 7.18 -24.46
C SER A 213 -22.26 7.55 -24.48
N GLY A 214 -22.84 7.86 -23.32
CA GLY A 214 -24.29 8.07 -23.17
C GLY A 214 -25.11 6.80 -22.94
N THR A 215 -24.50 5.61 -22.98
CA THR A 215 -25.21 4.33 -22.88
C THR A 215 -24.73 3.47 -21.71
N ASN A 216 -25.40 2.33 -21.45
CA ASN A 216 -24.97 1.36 -20.44
C ASN A 216 -23.96 0.34 -20.95
N THR A 217 -23.44 0.51 -22.17
CA THR A 217 -22.43 -0.36 -22.76
C THR A 217 -21.31 0.50 -23.32
N LEU A 218 -20.09 0.32 -22.81
CA LEU A 218 -18.89 0.99 -23.29
C LEU A 218 -18.01 -0.04 -24.00
N THR A 219 -17.70 0.21 -25.26
CA THR A 219 -16.90 -0.71 -26.08
C THR A 219 -15.62 -0.04 -26.50
N PHE A 220 -14.49 -0.67 -26.17
CA PHE A 220 -13.18 -0.38 -26.75
C PHE A 220 -12.99 -1.29 -27.96
N ASP A 221 -13.48 -0.80 -29.09
CA ASP A 221 -13.55 -1.48 -30.39
C ASP A 221 -12.18 -1.41 -31.07
N VAL A 222 -11.56 -2.57 -31.24
CA VAL A 222 -10.32 -2.71 -32.01
C VAL A 222 -10.69 -3.26 -33.38
N GLN A 223 -10.36 -2.51 -34.43
CA GLN A 223 -10.74 -2.84 -35.81
C GLN A 223 -10.47 -4.30 -36.19
N THR A 224 -9.36 -4.87 -35.71
CA THR A 224 -9.11 -6.32 -35.77
C THR A 224 -8.78 -6.91 -34.40
N GLY A 225 -9.55 -7.91 -33.99
CA GLY A 225 -9.36 -8.68 -32.76
C GLY A 225 -10.46 -8.47 -31.73
N ASP A 226 -10.09 -8.54 -30.46
CA ASP A 226 -11.04 -8.66 -29.36
C ASP A 226 -11.37 -7.32 -28.70
N ASP A 227 -12.66 -6.98 -28.70
CA ASP A 227 -13.20 -5.78 -28.09
C ASP A 227 -13.29 -5.95 -26.57
N LEU A 228 -12.82 -4.94 -25.83
CA LEU A 228 -13.03 -4.87 -24.39
C LEU A 228 -14.33 -4.13 -24.12
N ILE A 229 -15.29 -4.79 -23.46
CA ILE A 229 -16.62 -4.25 -23.22
C ILE A 229 -16.85 -4.13 -21.72
N PHE A 230 -17.28 -2.95 -21.28
CA PHE A 230 -17.88 -2.73 -19.98
C PHE A 230 -19.38 -2.53 -20.16
N GLU A 231 -20.18 -3.16 -19.31
CA GLU A 231 -21.63 -3.04 -19.36
C GLU A 231 -22.21 -2.89 -17.96
N VAL A 232 -23.24 -2.06 -17.82
CA VAL A 232 -24.06 -2.05 -16.62
C VAL A 232 -25.35 -2.81 -16.88
N THR A 233 -25.44 -4.01 -16.31
CA THR A 233 -26.56 -4.94 -16.51
C THR A 233 -26.82 -5.78 -15.26
N GLY A 234 -28.09 -6.15 -15.02
CA GLY A 234 -28.49 -6.97 -13.88
C GLY A 234 -28.06 -6.43 -12.51
N GLY A 235 -27.96 -5.09 -12.35
CA GLY A 235 -27.48 -4.47 -11.11
C GLY A 235 -25.98 -4.62 -10.88
N ASN A 236 -25.18 -4.83 -11.92
CA ASN A 236 -23.73 -4.95 -11.83
C ASN A 236 -23.04 -4.14 -12.93
N LEU A 237 -21.88 -3.59 -12.61
CA LEU A 237 -20.87 -3.27 -13.61
C LEU A 237 -20.13 -4.55 -13.94
N VAL A 238 -20.23 -4.99 -15.18
CA VAL A 238 -19.57 -6.18 -15.69
C VAL A 238 -18.59 -5.81 -16.80
N TYR A 239 -17.67 -6.73 -17.05
CA TYR A 239 -16.74 -6.67 -18.15
C TYR A 239 -16.73 -8.00 -18.91
N ARG A 240 -16.42 -7.94 -20.19
CA ARG A 240 -16.18 -9.10 -21.05
C ARG A 240 -15.27 -8.71 -22.21
N GLN A 241 -14.84 -9.72 -22.95
CA GLN A 241 -14.10 -9.51 -24.18
C GLN A 241 -14.61 -10.41 -25.29
N VAL A 242 -14.83 -9.83 -26.46
CA VAL A 242 -15.47 -10.49 -27.60
C VAL A 242 -14.78 -10.06 -28.89
N ASP A 243 -14.34 -11.02 -29.69
CA ASP A 243 -13.96 -10.80 -31.09
C ASP A 243 -15.23 -10.53 -31.90
N SER A 244 -15.35 -9.32 -32.44
CA SER A 244 -16.52 -8.87 -33.21
C SER A 244 -16.75 -9.68 -34.49
N SER A 245 -15.72 -10.35 -35.02
CA SER A 245 -15.79 -11.15 -36.25
C SER A 245 -16.17 -12.62 -36.02
N THR A 246 -15.76 -13.19 -34.88
CA THR A 246 -16.00 -14.61 -34.57
C THR A 246 -17.02 -14.84 -33.46
N GLY A 247 -17.37 -13.81 -32.68
CA GLY A 247 -18.20 -13.92 -31.49
C GLY A 247 -17.55 -14.72 -30.35
N THR A 248 -16.31 -15.16 -30.52
CA THR A 248 -15.55 -15.86 -29.49
C THR A 248 -14.91 -14.85 -28.54
N GLY A 249 -14.58 -15.26 -27.32
CA GLY A 249 -13.86 -14.39 -26.40
C GLY A 249 -12.50 -14.95 -26.03
N ARG A 250 -11.57 -14.06 -25.74
CA ARG A 250 -10.22 -14.39 -25.26
C ARG A 250 -10.02 -14.05 -23.79
N SER A 251 -8.85 -14.43 -23.29
CA SER A 251 -8.43 -14.24 -21.90
C SER A 251 -7.25 -13.29 -21.85
N GLU A 252 -7.53 -12.00 -21.73
CA GLU A 252 -6.54 -10.94 -21.67
C GLU A 252 -6.67 -10.19 -20.33
N GLY A 253 -5.52 -9.85 -19.76
CA GLY A 253 -5.44 -8.96 -18.60
C GLY A 253 -5.83 -7.50 -18.91
N PHE A 254 -6.28 -6.79 -17.90
CA PHE A 254 -6.31 -5.33 -17.87
C PHE A 254 -6.26 -4.87 -16.42
N ASN A 255 -6.05 -3.57 -16.21
CA ASN A 255 -5.98 -2.98 -14.90
C ASN A 255 -7.00 -1.86 -14.77
N ILE A 256 -7.60 -1.77 -13.58
CA ILE A 256 -8.43 -0.64 -13.16
C ILE A 256 -7.71 0.11 -12.05
N PHE A 257 -7.74 1.44 -12.13
CA PHE A 257 -7.16 2.36 -11.17
C PHE A 257 -8.12 3.51 -10.85
N LYS A 258 -7.94 4.14 -9.68
CA LYS A 258 -8.68 5.34 -9.25
C LYS A 258 -10.20 5.13 -9.31
N SER A 259 -10.63 3.92 -9.00
CA SER A 259 -12.03 3.57 -9.04
C SER A 259 -12.76 4.06 -7.80
N PHE A 260 -14.02 4.42 -7.99
CA PHE A 260 -14.95 4.64 -6.91
C PHE A 260 -16.37 4.25 -7.35
N ARG A 261 -17.22 3.98 -6.37
CA ARG A 261 -18.66 3.81 -6.52
C ARG A 261 -19.36 4.49 -5.34
N THR A 262 -20.38 5.29 -5.62
CA THR A 262 -21.26 5.82 -4.56
C THR A 262 -22.18 4.74 -4.02
N ARG A 263 -22.52 4.84 -2.73
CA ARG A 263 -23.52 3.95 -2.11
C ARG A 263 -24.92 4.19 -2.67
#